data_AF-A0A1Y3W8V7-F1
#
_entry.id   AF-A0A1Y3W8V7-F1
#
_cell.length_a   1.000
_cell.length_b   1.000
_cell.length_c   1.000
_cell.angle_alpha   90.00
_cell.angle_beta   90.00
_cell.angle_gamma   90.00
#
_symmetry.space_group_name_H-M   'P 1'
#
loop_
_entity.id
_entity.type
_entity.pdbx_description
1 polymer ?
#
loop_
_entity_poly.entity_id
_entity_poly.type
_entity_poly.pdbx_seq_one_letter_code
_entity_poly.pdbx_strand_id
1 'polypeptide(L)'
;MKRKVQEYFFYFMLYSMIGWIYEVFLEVVVYRWGFSNRGVLFGPYCVIYGFGALILIFTLGGLQKKKIYLGKILVTPLLVFVGIVVITTVVELIGSYIMEFTSGGWMWDYTRFAFNFQGRIALNPSIRFGIGGMIFLYLLQPLFVRLTKKIPEKAFSVLTGVLAVLFIIDVAALILQ
;
A
#
# COMPACT_ATOMS: atom_id res chain seq x y z
N MET A 1 -2.59 21.38 11.67
CA MET A 1 -3.21 20.74 10.49
C MET A 1 -2.16 20.39 9.42
N LYS A 2 -1.29 21.32 9.03
CA LYS A 2 -0.22 21.14 8.02
C LYS A 2 0.68 19.90 8.22
N ARG A 3 1.14 19.65 9.45
CA ARG A 3 2.03 18.50 9.77
C ARG A 3 1.40 17.13 9.51
N LYS A 4 0.13 16.93 9.86
CA LYS A 4 -0.56 15.64 9.65
C LYS A 4 -0.67 15.31 8.16
N VAL A 5 -0.95 16.30 7.32
CA VAL A 5 -0.99 16.12 5.86
C VAL A 5 0.37 15.68 5.33
N GLN A 6 1.44 16.33 5.78
CA GLN A 6 2.82 15.95 5.43
C GLN A 6 3.13 14.52 5.89
N GLU A 7 2.70 14.12 7.09
CA GLU A 7 2.89 12.76 7.60
C GLU A 7 2.18 11.72 6.76
N TYR A 8 0.90 11.93 6.42
CA TYR A 8 0.18 11.00 5.55
C TYR A 8 0.76 10.93 4.14
N PHE A 9 1.15 12.08 3.56
CA PHE A 9 1.84 12.08 2.28
C PHE A 9 3.17 11.33 2.36
N PHE A 10 3.94 11.52 3.43
CA PHE A 10 5.18 10.79 3.65
C PHE A 10 4.96 9.28 3.79
N TYR A 11 3.92 8.86 4.52
CA TYR A 11 3.54 7.46 4.61
C TYR A 11 3.15 6.91 3.23
N PHE A 12 2.34 7.63 2.46
CA PHE A 12 2.01 7.27 1.09
C PHE A 12 3.27 7.03 0.23
N MET A 13 4.24 7.94 0.29
CA MET A 13 5.49 7.80 -0.46
C MET A 13 6.29 6.58 0.01
N LEU A 14 6.48 6.42 1.33
CA LEU A 14 7.23 5.27 1.89
C LEU A 14 6.61 3.94 1.48
N TYR A 15 5.29 3.80 1.61
CA TYR A 15 4.61 2.55 1.27
C TYR A 15 4.56 2.30 -0.24
N SER A 16 4.49 3.36 -1.06
CA SER A 16 4.62 3.22 -2.52
C SER A 16 6.02 2.72 -2.91
N MET A 17 7.07 3.22 -2.24
CA MET A 17 8.44 2.77 -2.46
C MET A 17 8.67 1.35 -1.97
N ILE A 18 8.15 1.00 -0.79
CA ILE A 18 8.26 -0.37 -0.26
C ILE A 18 7.52 -1.36 -1.15
N GLY A 19 6.32 -0.99 -1.62
CA GLY A 19 5.57 -1.80 -2.59
C GLY A 19 6.35 -2.01 -3.88
N TRP A 20 6.99 -0.94 -4.40
CA TRP A 20 7.85 -1.05 -5.56
C TRP A 20 9.06 -1.97 -5.34
N ILE A 21 9.77 -1.83 -4.22
CA ILE A 21 10.90 -2.71 -3.86
C ILE A 21 10.44 -4.16 -3.76
N TYR A 22 9.28 -4.39 -3.15
CA TYR A 22 8.69 -5.73 -3.02
C TYR A 22 8.40 -6.35 -4.39
N GLU A 23 7.72 -5.62 -5.27
CA GLU A 23 7.38 -6.09 -6.62
C GLU A 23 8.63 -6.35 -7.46
N VAL A 24 9.60 -5.43 -7.46
CA VAL A 24 10.87 -5.61 -8.17
C VAL A 24 11.66 -6.80 -7.62
N PHE A 25 11.68 -6.99 -6.29
CA PHE A 25 12.33 -8.15 -5.69
C PHE A 25 11.67 -9.46 -6.14
N LEU A 26 10.34 -9.51 -6.20
CA LEU A 26 9.63 -10.68 -6.71
C LEU A 26 10.02 -10.97 -8.16
N GLU A 27 10.03 -9.97 -9.03
CA GLU A 27 10.36 -10.19 -10.45
C GLU A 27 11.80 -10.61 -10.69
N VAL A 28 12.75 -9.92 -10.05
CA VAL A 28 14.18 -10.14 -10.29
C VAL A 28 14.67 -11.41 -9.59
N VAL A 29 14.27 -11.62 -8.32
CA VAL A 29 14.87 -12.66 -7.48
C VAL A 29 14.02 -13.93 -7.46
N VAL A 30 12.70 -13.79 -7.31
CA VAL A 30 11.79 -14.94 -7.15
C VAL A 30 11.41 -15.53 -8.50
N TYR A 31 10.91 -14.70 -9.41
CA TYR A 31 10.45 -15.13 -10.73
C TYR A 31 11.57 -15.18 -11.78
N ARG A 32 12.67 -14.45 -11.54
CA ARG A 32 13.84 -14.36 -12.44
C ARG A 32 13.46 -13.90 -13.85
N TRP A 33 12.49 -13.00 -13.95
CA TRP A 33 12.03 -12.43 -15.22
C TRP A 33 12.87 -11.24 -15.69
N GLY A 34 13.83 -10.81 -14.86
CA GLY A 34 14.61 -9.60 -15.09
C GLY A 34 13.98 -8.41 -14.39
N PHE A 35 14.58 -7.24 -14.58
CA PHE A 35 14.08 -5.99 -14.01
C PHE A 35 13.00 -5.39 -14.92
N SER A 36 11.84 -5.13 -14.36
CA SER A 36 10.81 -4.27 -14.95
C SER A 36 10.37 -3.22 -13.94
N ASN A 37 10.07 -2.02 -14.41
CA ASN A 37 9.47 -1.02 -13.54
C ASN A 37 8.00 -1.39 -13.32
N ARG A 38 7.67 -1.83 -12.10
CA ARG A 38 6.32 -2.24 -11.72
C ARG A 38 5.41 -1.08 -11.35
N GLY A 39 5.96 0.13 -11.19
CA GLY A 39 5.15 1.33 -11.03
C GLY A 39 4.54 1.79 -12.36
N VAL A 40 3.43 2.51 -12.29
CA VAL A 40 2.86 3.24 -13.45
C VAL A 40 3.68 4.52 -13.73
N LEU A 41 4.39 5.02 -12.72
CA LEU A 41 5.24 6.21 -12.80
C LEU A 41 6.70 5.84 -13.12
N PHE A 42 7.51 6.81 -13.58
CA PHE A 42 8.92 6.60 -13.90
C PHE A 42 9.75 6.34 -12.65
N GLY A 43 9.38 6.97 -11.54
CA GLY A 43 10.04 6.78 -10.26
C GLY A 43 9.73 5.44 -9.59
N PRO A 44 10.46 5.10 -8.53
CA PRO A 44 10.33 3.82 -7.82
C PRO A 44 9.11 3.81 -6.88
N TYR A 45 7.91 3.98 -7.45
CA TYR A 45 6.66 4.13 -6.71
C TYR A 45 5.58 3.21 -7.28
N CYS A 46 5.14 2.23 -6.49
CA CYS A 46 3.94 1.48 -6.77
C CYS A 46 2.77 2.12 -6.01
N VAL A 47 2.13 3.12 -6.62
CA VAL A 47 1.16 4.01 -5.95
C VAL A 47 -0.03 3.29 -5.32
N ILE A 48 -0.41 2.12 -5.85
CA ILE A 48 -1.48 1.29 -5.29
C ILE A 48 -1.17 0.83 -3.85
N TYR A 49 0.10 0.58 -3.53
CA TYR A 49 0.52 0.24 -2.17
C TYR A 49 0.42 1.45 -1.23
N GLY A 50 0.78 2.64 -1.71
CA GLY A 50 0.62 3.89 -0.95
C GLY A 50 -0.85 4.19 -0.65
N PHE A 51 -1.73 4.08 -1.63
CA PHE A 51 -3.16 4.26 -1.44
C PHE A 51 -3.76 3.19 -0.51
N GLY A 52 -3.44 1.91 -0.75
CA GLY A 52 -3.88 0.81 0.11
C GLY A 52 -3.46 1.02 1.57
N ALA A 53 -2.21 1.41 1.80
CA ALA A 53 -1.70 1.76 3.12
C ALA A 53 -2.51 2.88 3.80
N LEU A 54 -2.76 3.99 3.10
CA LEU A 54 -3.53 5.10 3.65
C LEU A 54 -4.97 4.69 3.98
N ILE A 55 -5.61 3.93 3.09
CA ILE A 55 -6.97 3.42 3.33
C ILE A 55 -6.99 2.57 4.61
N LEU A 56 -6.04 1.64 4.77
CA LEU A 56 -5.94 0.82 5.99
C LEU A 56 -5.68 1.66 7.25
N ILE A 57 -4.81 2.68 7.17
CA ILE A 57 -4.53 3.57 8.31
C ILE A 57 -5.79 4.34 8.72
N PHE A 58 -6.54 4.89 7.76
CA PHE A 58 -7.73 5.69 8.04
C PHE A 58 -8.92 4.85 8.52
N THR A 59 -9.10 3.66 7.96
CA THR A 59 -10.24 2.78 8.28
C THR A 59 -9.98 1.92 9.51
N LEU A 60 -8.80 1.32 9.63
CA LEU A 60 -8.49 0.33 10.66
C LEU A 60 -7.56 0.84 11.75
N GLY A 61 -6.86 1.96 11.55
CA GLY A 61 -5.95 2.50 12.56
C GLY A 61 -6.64 2.90 13.88
N GLY A 62 -7.94 3.22 13.83
CA GLY A 62 -8.77 3.40 15.02
C GLY A 62 -9.15 2.08 15.68
N LEU A 63 -9.58 1.09 14.88
CA LEU A 63 -9.96 -0.24 15.35
C LEU A 63 -8.77 -0.97 16.03
N GLN A 64 -7.59 -0.86 15.43
CA GLN A 64 -6.34 -1.45 15.92
C GLN A 64 -6.02 -1.08 17.37
N LYS A 65 -6.40 0.13 17.81
CA LYS A 65 -6.13 0.65 19.16
C LYS A 65 -7.17 0.22 20.19
N LYS A 66 -8.35 -0.24 19.75
CA LYS A 66 -9.42 -0.68 20.64
C LYS A 66 -9.11 -2.08 21.16
N LYS A 67 -9.41 -2.33 22.43
CA LYS A 67 -9.34 -3.69 23.01
C LYS A 67 -10.76 -4.27 23.06
N ILE A 68 -11.12 -5.00 22.01
CA ILE A 68 -12.42 -5.65 21.87
C ILE A 68 -12.25 -7.10 22.30
N TYR A 69 -13.06 -7.53 23.27
CA TYR A 69 -13.03 -8.87 23.81
C TYR A 69 -14.34 -9.60 23.49
N LEU A 70 -14.24 -10.88 23.14
CA LEU A 70 -15.37 -11.80 23.11
C LEU A 70 -15.17 -12.78 24.27
N GLY A 71 -15.89 -12.54 25.37
CA GLY A 71 -15.60 -13.19 26.65
C GLY A 71 -14.22 -12.79 27.16
N LYS A 72 -13.31 -13.78 27.29
CA LYS A 72 -11.92 -13.56 27.75
C LYS A 72 -10.90 -13.40 26.60
N ILE A 73 -11.31 -13.58 25.35
CA ILE A 73 -10.40 -13.60 24.19
C ILE A 73 -10.35 -12.20 23.56
N LEU A 74 -9.15 -11.67 23.35
CA LEU A 74 -8.94 -10.43 22.61
C LEU A 74 -9.14 -10.67 21.11
N VAL A 75 -10.25 -10.19 20.56
CA VAL A 75 -10.62 -10.41 19.15
C VAL A 75 -10.22 -9.27 18.21
N THR A 76 -9.73 -8.13 18.73
CA THR A 76 -9.30 -6.99 17.89
C THR A 76 -8.37 -7.39 16.74
N PRO A 77 -7.27 -8.16 16.95
CA PRO A 77 -6.35 -8.48 15.86
C PRO A 77 -7.01 -9.28 14.74
N LEU A 78 -7.94 -10.17 15.08
CA LEU A 78 -8.71 -10.93 14.10
C LEU A 78 -9.64 -10.03 13.30
N LEU A 79 -10.34 -9.09 13.96
CA LEU A 79 -11.20 -8.11 13.29
C LEU A 79 -10.40 -7.20 12.35
N VAL A 80 -9.20 -6.78 12.78
CA VAL A 80 -8.30 -6.01 11.93
C VAL A 80 -7.82 -6.85 10.75
N PHE A 81 -7.42 -8.10 10.94
CA PHE A 81 -7.02 -8.99 9.85
C PHE A 81 -8.14 -9.17 8.82
N VAL A 82 -9.37 -9.48 9.25
CA VAL A 82 -10.52 -9.61 8.36
C VAL A 82 -10.79 -8.28 7.63
N GLY A 83 -10.73 -7.16 8.34
CA GLY A 83 -10.87 -5.83 7.75
C GLY A 83 -9.82 -5.55 6.68
N ILE A 84 -8.55 -5.92 6.92
CA ILE A 84 -7.48 -5.78 5.93
C ILE A 84 -7.81 -6.61 4.70
N VAL A 85 -8.09 -7.92 4.86
CA VAL A 85 -8.39 -8.83 3.75
C VAL A 85 -9.51 -8.28 2.88
N VAL A 86 -10.61 -7.81 3.49
CA VAL A 86 -11.74 -7.25 2.75
C VAL A 86 -11.32 -5.98 2.01
N ILE A 87 -10.69 -5.03 2.70
CA ILE A 87 -10.32 -3.73 2.11
C ILE A 87 -9.30 -3.91 0.98
N THR A 88 -8.25 -4.70 1.19
CA THR A 88 -7.22 -4.90 0.16
C THR A 88 -7.78 -5.62 -1.05
N THR A 89 -8.69 -6.59 -0.85
CA THR A 89 -9.37 -7.27 -1.97
C THR A 89 -10.24 -6.30 -2.77
N VAL A 90 -10.98 -5.41 -2.11
CA VAL A 90 -11.78 -4.39 -2.80
C VAL A 90 -10.88 -3.39 -3.55
N VAL A 91 -9.80 -2.93 -2.92
CA VAL A 91 -8.84 -2.01 -3.54
C VAL A 91 -8.17 -2.66 -4.74
N GLU A 92 -7.78 -3.92 -4.64
CA GLU A 92 -7.18 -4.69 -5.74
C GLU A 92 -8.17 -4.87 -6.90
N LEU A 93 -9.42 -5.21 -6.60
CA LEU A 93 -10.45 -5.35 -7.61
C LEU A 93 -10.70 -4.03 -8.36
N ILE A 94 -10.89 -2.93 -7.63
CA ILE A 94 -11.06 -1.59 -8.23
C ILE A 94 -9.81 -1.20 -9.01
N GLY A 95 -8.62 -1.40 -8.44
CA GLY A 95 -7.34 -1.12 -9.08
C GLY A 95 -7.18 -1.88 -10.38
N SER A 96 -7.57 -3.16 -10.43
CA SER A 96 -7.51 -3.97 -11.65
C SER A 96 -8.41 -3.43 -12.77
N TYR A 97 -9.61 -2.94 -12.45
CA TYR A 97 -10.49 -2.33 -13.45
C TYR A 97 -9.98 -0.98 -13.94
N ILE A 98 -9.43 -0.17 -13.04
CA ILE A 98 -8.80 1.10 -13.43
C ILE A 98 -7.62 0.82 -14.37
N MET A 99 -6.73 -0.10 -14.01
CA MET A 99 -5.56 -0.45 -14.83
C MET A 99 -5.98 -1.00 -16.19
N GLU A 100 -6.98 -1.89 -16.24
CA GLU A 100 -7.48 -2.40 -17.51
C GLU A 100 -8.04 -1.28 -18.39
N PHE A 101 -8.81 -0.36 -17.82
CA PHE A 101 -9.37 0.77 -18.56
C PHE A 101 -8.29 1.72 -19.07
N THR A 102 -7.23 1.98 -18.29
CA THR A 102 -6.18 2.95 -18.66
C THR A 102 -5.07 2.36 -19.51
N SER A 103 -4.79 1.06 -19.36
CA SER A 103 -3.57 0.43 -19.88
C SER A 103 -3.84 -0.87 -20.65
N GLY A 104 -5.11 -1.30 -20.77
CA GLY A 104 -5.50 -2.51 -21.49
C GLY A 104 -5.20 -3.82 -20.75
N GLY A 105 -4.70 -3.76 -19.52
CA GLY A 105 -4.40 -4.93 -18.69
C GLY A 105 -4.22 -4.54 -17.22
N TRP A 106 -4.07 -5.52 -16.34
CA TRP A 106 -3.88 -5.31 -14.90
C TRP A 106 -2.64 -6.05 -14.38
N MET A 107 -2.17 -5.63 -13.20
CA MET A 107 -0.85 -6.01 -12.70
C MET A 107 -0.71 -7.49 -12.30
N TRP A 108 -1.76 -8.10 -11.74
CA TRP A 108 -1.70 -9.46 -11.20
C TRP A 108 -2.79 -10.35 -11.78
N ASP A 109 -2.38 -11.36 -12.56
CA ASP A 109 -3.29 -12.39 -13.10
C ASP A 109 -3.41 -13.58 -12.15
N TYR A 110 -4.59 -13.75 -11.57
CA TYR A 110 -4.95 -14.84 -10.68
C TYR A 110 -5.86 -15.90 -11.31
N THR A 111 -5.95 -15.97 -12.64
CA THR A 111 -6.82 -16.94 -13.35
C THR A 111 -6.52 -18.39 -12.95
N ARG A 112 -5.27 -18.69 -12.60
CA ARG A 112 -4.83 -20.02 -12.17
C ARG A 112 -5.05 -20.32 -10.68
N PHE A 113 -5.54 -19.36 -9.91
CA PHE A 113 -5.75 -19.52 -8.47
C PHE A 113 -7.17 -19.99 -8.16
N ALA A 114 -7.29 -20.84 -7.14
CA ALA A 114 -8.59 -21.27 -6.63
C ALA A 114 -9.35 -20.08 -5.99
N PHE A 115 -10.68 -20.09 -6.12
CA PHE A 115 -11.57 -19.03 -5.64
C PHE A 115 -11.18 -17.64 -6.16
N ASN A 116 -10.89 -17.55 -7.47
CA ASN A 116 -10.64 -16.28 -8.14
C ASN A 116 -11.94 -15.66 -8.69
N PHE A 117 -11.91 -14.35 -8.90
CA PHE A 117 -12.94 -13.61 -9.60
C PHE A 117 -12.31 -12.88 -10.80
N GLN A 118 -12.70 -13.31 -12.01
CA GLN A 118 -12.21 -12.78 -13.30
C GLN A 118 -10.67 -12.76 -13.43
N GLY A 119 -9.94 -13.58 -12.67
CA GLY A 119 -8.48 -13.51 -12.60
C GLY A 119 -7.92 -12.22 -11.98
N ARG A 120 -8.74 -11.37 -11.36
CA ARG A 120 -8.34 -10.06 -10.79
C ARG A 120 -8.01 -10.12 -9.31
N ILE A 121 -8.78 -10.92 -8.58
CA ILE A 121 -8.61 -11.19 -7.15
C ILE A 121 -8.75 -12.69 -6.91
N ALA A 122 -8.10 -13.19 -5.87
CA ALA A 122 -8.27 -14.57 -5.41
C ALA A 122 -8.03 -14.69 -3.90
N LEU A 123 -8.66 -15.68 -3.28
CA LEU A 123 -8.60 -15.87 -1.82
C LEU A 123 -7.17 -15.99 -1.27
N ASN A 124 -6.29 -16.71 -1.98
CA ASN A 124 -4.91 -16.93 -1.53
C ASN A 124 -4.09 -15.62 -1.50
N PRO A 125 -4.03 -14.83 -2.60
CA PRO A 125 -3.51 -13.46 -2.55
C PRO A 125 -4.15 -12.58 -1.47
N SER A 126 -5.48 -12.58 -1.33
CA SER A 126 -6.19 -11.79 -0.32
C SER A 126 -5.74 -12.09 1.10
N ILE A 127 -5.51 -13.37 1.44
CA ILE A 127 -4.98 -13.79 2.75
C ILE A 127 -3.54 -13.29 2.94
N ARG A 128 -2.69 -13.38 1.90
CA ARG A 128 -1.31 -12.86 1.95
C ARG A 128 -1.29 -11.35 2.20
N PHE A 129 -2.18 -10.60 1.54
CA PHE A 129 -2.37 -9.18 1.82
C PHE A 129 -2.91 -8.92 3.22
N GLY A 130 -3.77 -9.80 3.75
CA GLY A 130 -4.16 -9.79 5.16
C GLY A 130 -2.97 -9.85 6.10
N ILE A 131 -2.07 -10.82 5.90
CA ILE A 131 -0.86 -11.01 6.71
C ILE A 131 0.09 -9.81 6.55
N GLY A 132 0.34 -9.39 5.30
CA GLY A 132 1.17 -8.24 4.99
C GLY A 132 0.64 -6.95 5.62
N GLY A 133 -0.67 -6.72 5.55
CA GLY A 133 -1.35 -5.60 6.17
C GLY A 133 -1.28 -5.62 7.70
N MET A 134 -1.25 -6.80 8.32
CA MET A 134 -1.04 -6.93 9.77
C MET A 134 0.37 -6.50 10.16
N ILE A 135 1.40 -6.97 9.43
CA ILE A 135 2.79 -6.53 9.63
C ILE A 135 2.88 -5.02 9.42
N PHE A 136 2.26 -4.52 8.37
CA PHE A 136 2.19 -3.09 8.07
C PHE A 136 1.58 -2.28 9.22
N LEU A 137 0.36 -2.60 9.68
CA LEU A 137 -0.34 -1.81 10.69
C LEU A 137 0.30 -1.95 12.07
N TYR A 138 0.74 -3.14 12.46
CA TYR A 138 1.23 -3.41 13.82
C TYR A 138 2.74 -3.22 14.00
N LEU A 139 3.54 -3.27 12.93
CA LEU A 139 4.99 -3.12 13.00
C LEU A 139 5.49 -1.87 12.26
N LEU A 140 5.22 -1.77 10.95
CA LEU A 140 5.78 -0.70 10.12
C LEU A 140 5.18 0.67 10.45
N GLN A 141 3.86 0.77 10.59
CA GLN A 141 3.21 2.05 10.85
C GLN A 141 3.65 2.68 12.18
N PRO A 142 3.72 1.96 13.32
CA PRO A 142 4.28 2.50 14.55
C PRO A 142 5.75 2.92 14.42
N LEU A 143 6.55 2.17 13.65
CA LEU A 143 7.95 2.51 13.38
C LEU A 143 8.03 3.83 12.61
N PHE A 144 7.22 4.02 11.56
CA PHE A 144 7.19 5.24 10.77
C PHE A 144 6.67 6.44 11.56
N VAL A 145 5.66 6.25 12.41
CA VAL A 145 5.20 7.31 13.33
C VAL A 145 6.31 7.72 14.29
N ARG A 146 7.12 6.78 14.80
CA ARG A 146 8.28 7.11 15.65
C ARG A 146 9.37 7.83 14.85
N LEU A 147 9.64 7.40 13.62
CA LEU A 147 10.63 8.01 12.74
C LEU A 147 10.25 9.46 12.41
N THR A 148 9.01 9.70 11.98
CA THR A 148 8.56 11.06 11.61
C THR A 148 8.58 12.00 12.82
N LYS A 149 8.30 11.51 14.03
CA LYS A 149 8.37 12.32 15.26
C LYS A 149 9.80 12.72 15.65
N LYS A 150 10.82 11.98 15.22
CA LYS A 150 12.23 12.31 15.49
C LYS A 150 12.78 13.40 14.56
N ILE A 151 12.13 13.65 13.43
CA ILE A 151 12.61 14.62 12.43
C ILE A 151 12.10 16.02 12.78
N PRO A 152 13.01 17.02 12.91
CA PRO A 152 12.63 18.42 13.15
C PRO A 152 11.63 18.94 12.12
N GLU A 153 10.73 19.83 12.54
CA GLU A 153 9.61 20.27 11.70
C GLU A 153 10.02 20.90 10.37
N LYS A 154 11.07 21.75 10.40
CA LYS A 154 11.62 22.38 9.20
C LYS A 154 12.19 21.35 8.24
N ALA A 155 13.02 20.42 8.73
CA ALA A 155 13.63 19.37 7.93
C ALA A 155 12.58 18.46 7.29
N PHE A 156 11.57 18.05 8.05
CA PHE A 156 10.48 17.23 7.52
C PHE A 156 9.64 17.96 6.48
N SER A 157 9.41 19.26 6.66
CA SER A 157 8.67 20.07 5.69
C SER A 157 9.41 20.21 4.38
N VAL A 158 10.73 20.40 4.42
CA VAL A 158 11.59 20.41 3.22
C VAL A 158 11.57 19.04 2.55
N LEU A 159 11.79 17.97 3.31
CA LEU A 159 11.78 16.59 2.79
C LEU A 159 10.47 16.25 2.08
N THR A 160 9.34 16.48 2.74
CA THR A 160 8.02 16.21 2.15
C THR A 160 7.71 17.13 0.97
N GLY A 161 8.17 18.38 1.00
CA GLY A 161 8.07 19.29 -0.14
C GLY A 161 8.84 18.81 -1.36
N VAL A 162 10.09 18.37 -1.18
CA VAL A 162 10.90 17.81 -2.27
C VAL A 162 10.26 16.54 -2.83
N LEU A 163 9.82 15.62 -1.97
CA LEU A 163 9.12 14.40 -2.40
C LEU A 163 7.83 14.71 -3.18
N ALA A 164 7.08 15.72 -2.75
CA ALA A 164 5.86 16.14 -3.45
C ALA A 164 6.17 16.71 -4.84
N VAL A 165 7.19 17.57 -4.96
CA VAL A 165 7.60 18.13 -6.26
C VAL A 165 8.04 17.02 -7.21
N LEU A 166 8.88 16.09 -6.74
CA LEU A 166 9.33 14.94 -7.55
C LEU A 166 8.14 14.09 -8.01
N PHE A 167 7.22 13.76 -7.10
CA PHE A 167 6.02 12.99 -7.43
C PHE A 167 5.12 13.71 -8.45
N ILE A 168 4.93 15.02 -8.31
CA ILE A 168 4.13 15.82 -9.25
C ILE A 168 4.79 15.87 -10.63
N ILE A 169 6.11 16.05 -10.70
CA ILE A 169 6.86 16.04 -11.98
C ILE A 169 6.68 14.68 -12.67
N ASP A 170 6.78 13.59 -11.92
CA ASP A 170 6.67 12.22 -12.44
C ASP A 170 5.25 11.95 -12.98
N VAL A 171 4.21 12.35 -12.23
CA VAL A 171 2.81 12.29 -12.68
C VAL A 171 2.58 13.16 -13.92
N ALA A 172 3.13 14.37 -13.97
CA ALA A 172 3.00 15.24 -15.13
C ALA A 172 3.70 14.64 -16.36
N ALA A 173 4.88 14.04 -16.17
CA ALA A 173 5.60 13.37 -17.25
C ALA A 173 4.82 12.18 -17.83
N LEU A 174 4.10 11.42 -17.00
CA LEU A 174 3.22 10.35 -17.45
C LEU A 174 2.05 10.88 -18.29
N ILE A 175 1.44 12.01 -17.90
CA ILE A 175 0.25 12.56 -18.57
C ILE A 175 0.60 13.26 -19.89
N LEU A 176 1.81 13.81 -20.02
CA LEU A 176 2.25 14.57 -21.18
C LEU A 176 2.87 13.73 -22.31
N GLN A 177 2.99 12.42 -22.12
CA GLN A 177 3.46 11.46 -23.13
C GLN A 177 2.30 10.92 -23.97
#